data_AF-A0A9E4GJQ4-F1
#
_entry.id   AF-A0A9E4GJQ4-F1
#
_cell.length_a   1.000
_cell.length_b   1.000
_cell.length_c   1.000
_cell.angle_alpha   90.00
_cell.angle_beta   90.00
_cell.angle_gamma   90.00
#
_symmetry.space_group_name_H-M   'P 1'
#
loop_
_entity.id
_entity.type
_entity.pdbx_description
1 polymer ?
#
loop_
_entity_poly.entity_id
_entity_poly.type
_entity_poly.pdbx_seq_one_letter_code
_entity_poly.pdbx_strand_id
1 'polypeptide(L)'
;MCARCGTDLAPLMRLAAKAWQLREQARQALCAGDRAAQALAWARAACQLQATPRGLRLLAVALIANGAVAEAAAVIEHMPDEE
;
A
#
# COMPACT_ATOMS: atom_id res chain seq x y z
N MET A 1 -12.22 21.77 6.72
CA MET A 1 -13.63 21.59 6.30
C MET A 1 -13.72 21.67 4.79
N CYS A 2 -14.53 20.81 4.17
CA CYS A 2 -14.80 20.84 2.73
C CYS A 2 -15.58 22.11 2.35
N ALA A 3 -15.11 22.88 1.36
CA ALA A 3 -15.75 24.12 0.91
C ALA A 3 -17.16 23.90 0.30
N ARG A 4 -17.47 22.67 -0.14
CA ARG A 4 -18.74 22.32 -0.80
C ARG A 4 -19.83 21.85 0.17
N CYS A 5 -19.48 21.12 1.23
CA CYS A 5 -20.46 20.47 2.10
C CYS A 5 -20.17 20.62 3.61
N GLY A 6 -19.11 21.33 4.00
CA GLY A 6 -18.76 21.53 5.40
C GLY A 6 -18.17 20.32 6.12
N THR A 7 -18.17 19.12 5.51
CA THR A 7 -17.62 17.90 6.10
C THR A 7 -16.16 18.08 6.51
N ASP A 8 -15.82 17.60 7.71
CA ASP A 8 -14.43 17.52 8.12
C ASP A 8 -13.74 16.35 7.40
N LEU A 9 -12.82 16.67 6.50
CA LEU A 9 -12.03 15.71 5.75
C LEU A 9 -10.74 15.32 6.50
N ALA A 10 -10.42 15.97 7.62
CA ALA A 10 -9.19 15.70 8.36
C ALA A 10 -9.02 14.22 8.74
N PRO A 11 -10.07 13.47 9.15
CA PRO A 11 -9.95 12.03 9.39
C PRO A 11 -9.53 11.24 8.15
N LEU A 12 -10.12 11.52 6.99
CA LEU A 12 -9.77 10.87 5.72
C LEU A 12 -8.35 11.21 5.29
N MET A 13 -7.96 12.47 5.41
CA MET A 13 -6.59 12.89 5.09
C MET A 13 -5.54 12.23 5.99
N ARG A 14 -5.85 12.03 7.28
CA ARG A 14 -4.97 11.28 8.19
C ARG A 14 -4.79 9.83 7.76
N LEU A 15 -5.85 9.16 7.31
CA LEU A 15 -5.77 7.80 6.78
C LEU A 15 -4.93 7.74 5.50
N ALA A 16 -5.14 8.67 4.57
CA ALA A 16 -4.36 8.76 3.34
C ALA A 16 -2.85 9.02 3.62
N ALA A 17 -2.55 9.93 4.54
CA ALA A 17 -1.18 10.22 4.96
C ALA A 17 -0.52 8.99 5.62
N LYS A 18 -1.27 8.27 6.47
CA LYS A 18 -0.78 7.04 7.10
C LYS A 18 -0.51 5.94 6.09
N ALA A 19 -1.42 5.74 5.13
CA ALA A 19 -1.24 4.78 4.05
C ALA A 19 0.01 5.13 3.21
N TRP A 20 0.21 6.41 2.88
CA TRP A 20 1.42 6.86 2.18
C TRP A 20 2.70 6.56 2.98
N GLN A 21 2.73 6.86 4.27
CA GLN A 21 3.89 6.62 5.13
C GLN A 21 4.24 5.12 5.19
N LEU A 22 3.23 4.25 5.29
CA LEU A 22 3.44 2.79 5.29
C LEU A 22 4.02 2.29 3.95
N ARG A 23 3.56 2.84 2.82
CA ARG A 23 4.17 2.52 1.50
C ARG A 23 5.63 2.96 1.44
N GLU A 24 5.96 4.11 2.02
CA GLU A 24 7.33 4.60 2.07
C GLU A 24 8.24 3.70 2.92
N GLN A 25 7.77 3.29 4.10
CA GLN A 25 8.48 2.33 4.95
C GLN A 25 8.68 0.98 4.25
N ALA A 26 7.65 0.47 3.57
CA ALA A 26 7.76 -0.75 2.78
C ALA A 26 8.83 -0.65 1.68
N ARG A 27 8.84 0.44 0.91
CA ARG A 27 9.87 0.69 -0.11
C ARG A 27 11.27 0.71 0.49
N GLN A 28 11.47 1.43 1.58
CA GLN A 28 12.77 1.51 2.26
C GLN A 28 13.25 0.15 2.78
N ALA A 29 12.36 -0.68 3.34
CA ALA A 29 12.72 -2.04 3.77
C ALA A 29 13.05 -2.97 2.60
N LEU A 30 12.33 -2.88 1.47
CA LEU A 30 12.68 -3.63 0.26
C LEU A 30 14.04 -3.22 -0.28
N CYS A 31 14.32 -1.91 -0.35
CA CYS A 31 15.62 -1.40 -0.79
C CYS A 31 16.77 -1.79 0.15
N ALA A 32 16.51 -1.91 1.45
CA ALA A 32 17.52 -2.36 2.42
C ALA A 32 17.87 -3.86 2.27
N GLY A 33 16.94 -4.67 1.74
CA GLY A 33 17.17 -6.08 1.41
C GLY A 33 17.14 -7.06 2.58
N ASP A 34 17.04 -6.59 3.83
CA ASP A 34 17.12 -7.40 5.06
C ASP A 34 15.79 -7.49 5.83
N ARG A 35 14.74 -6.81 5.36
CA ARG A 35 13.48 -6.62 6.10
C ARG A 35 12.24 -7.00 5.28
N ALA A 36 12.33 -8.08 4.50
CA ALA A 36 11.26 -8.53 3.61
C ALA A 36 9.91 -8.71 4.34
N ALA A 37 9.90 -9.36 5.51
CA ALA A 37 8.67 -9.59 6.27
C ALA A 37 8.00 -8.27 6.74
N GLN A 38 8.81 -7.29 7.17
CA GLN A 38 8.32 -5.97 7.58
C GLN A 38 7.79 -5.16 6.39
N ALA A 39 8.49 -5.23 5.25
CA ALA A 39 8.02 -4.63 4.01
C ALA A 39 6.63 -5.15 3.60
N LEU A 40 6.43 -6.48 3.68
CA LEU A 40 5.14 -7.09 3.38
C LEU A 40 4.04 -6.64 4.36
N ALA A 41 4.34 -6.62 5.66
CA ALA A 41 3.39 -6.17 6.68
C ALA A 41 2.95 -4.71 6.44
N TRP A 42 3.89 -3.81 6.13
CA TRP A 42 3.57 -2.41 5.84
C TRP A 42 2.83 -2.24 4.52
N ALA A 43 3.19 -2.98 3.47
CA ALA A 43 2.47 -2.93 2.20
C ALA A 43 1.01 -3.40 2.35
N ARG A 44 0.77 -4.50 3.08
CA ARG A 44 -0.59 -4.98 3.40
C ARG A 44 -1.38 -3.94 4.17
N ALA A 45 -0.81 -3.39 5.24
CA ALA A 45 -1.46 -2.37 6.06
C ALA A 45 -1.79 -1.11 5.24
N ALA A 46 -0.89 -0.68 4.35
CA ALA A 46 -1.15 0.45 3.45
C ALA A 46 -2.35 0.20 2.52
N CYS A 47 -2.43 -0.99 1.92
CA CYS A 47 -3.55 -1.36 1.03
C CYS A 47 -4.88 -1.52 1.79
N GLN A 48 -4.85 -1.98 3.05
CA GLN A 48 -6.04 -2.04 3.90
C GLN A 48 -6.57 -0.64 4.24
N LEU A 49 -5.69 0.34 4.45
CA LEU A 49 -6.09 1.73 4.68
C LEU A 49 -6.56 2.42 3.39
N GLN A 50 -5.82 2.21 2.30
CA GLN A 50 -6.12 2.79 1.01
C GLN A 50 -5.42 2.00 -0.09
N ALA A 51 -6.18 1.14 -0.77
CA ALA A 51 -5.75 0.47 -1.98
C ALA A 51 -5.64 1.49 -3.14
N THR A 52 -4.52 1.44 -3.84
CA THR A 52 -4.29 2.18 -5.10
C THR A 52 -3.56 1.24 -6.06
N PRO A 53 -3.64 1.42 -7.39
CA PRO A 53 -2.92 0.56 -8.34
C PRO A 53 -1.42 0.47 -8.01
N ARG A 54 -0.78 1.61 -7.75
CA ARG A 54 0.63 1.66 -7.32
C ARG A 54 0.88 0.98 -5.97
N GLY A 55 -0.04 1.10 -5.02
CA GLY A 55 0.04 0.40 -3.73
C GLY A 55 -0.06 -1.12 -3.87
N LEU A 56 -0.94 -1.60 -4.75
CA LEU A 56 -1.08 -3.03 -5.04
C LEU A 56 0.14 -3.60 -5.76
N ARG A 57 0.78 -2.85 -6.68
CA ARG A 57 2.07 -3.24 -7.25
C ARG A 57 3.16 -3.36 -6.19
N LEU A 58 3.23 -2.41 -5.25
CA LEU A 58 4.16 -2.49 -4.13
C LEU A 58 3.90 -3.72 -3.26
N LEU A 59 2.63 -4.04 -3.00
CA LEU A 59 2.24 -5.27 -2.28
C LEU A 59 2.69 -6.52 -3.04
N ALA A 60 2.48 -6.59 -4.35
CA ALA A 60 2.93 -7.72 -5.17
C ALA A 60 4.45 -7.91 -5.12
N VAL A 61 5.23 -6.83 -5.21
CA VAL A 61 6.70 -6.88 -5.06
C VAL A 61 7.09 -7.38 -3.66
N ALA A 62 6.42 -6.89 -2.61
CA ALA A 62 6.69 -7.34 -1.25
C ALA A 62 6.34 -8.82 -1.04
N LEU A 63 5.25 -9.31 -1.65
CA LEU A 63 4.88 -10.73 -1.63
C LEU A 63 5.94 -11.59 -2.32
N ILE A 64 6.41 -11.18 -3.50
CA ILE A 64 7.49 -11.86 -4.23
C ILE A 64 8.78 -11.91 -3.40
N ALA A 65 9.16 -10.80 -2.78
CA ALA A 65 10.33 -10.72 -1.91
C ALA A 65 10.26 -11.65 -0.68
N ASN A 66 9.05 -12.09 -0.30
CA ASN A 66 8.82 -13.08 0.76
C ASN A 66 8.55 -14.50 0.22
N GLY A 67 8.71 -14.74 -1.09
CA GLY A 67 8.44 -16.03 -1.73
C GLY A 67 6.95 -16.34 -1.95
N ALA A 68 6.04 -15.41 -1.66
CA ALA A 68 4.60 -15.60 -1.81
C ALA A 68 4.11 -15.29 -3.25
N VAL A 69 4.71 -15.96 -4.24
CA VAL A 69 4.50 -15.65 -5.67
C VAL A 69 3.06 -15.88 -6.13
N ALA A 70 2.39 -16.93 -5.64
CA ALA A 70 0.99 -17.21 -6.00
C ALA A 70 0.04 -16.10 -5.51
N GLU A 71 0.26 -15.58 -4.31
CA GLU A 71 -0.53 -14.48 -3.76
C GLU A 71 -0.24 -13.17 -4.52
N ALA A 72 1.01 -12.95 -4.94
CA ALA A 72 1.37 -11.81 -5.77
C ALA A 72 0.67 -11.82 -7.14
N ALA A 73 0.56 -12.99 -7.77
CA ALA A 73 -0.16 -13.17 -9.04
C ALA A 73 -1.64 -12.80 -8.88
N ALA A 74 -2.30 -13.29 -7.83
CA ALA A 74 -3.70 -12.96 -7.54
C ALA A 74 -3.91 -11.45 -7.35
N VAL A 75 -2.99 -10.75 -6.66
CA VAL A 75 -3.05 -9.29 -6.51
C VAL A 75 -2.92 -8.57 -7.85
N ILE A 76 -2.06 -9.05 -8.75
CA ILE A 76 -1.84 -8.44 -10.06
C ILE A 76 -3.06 -8.64 -10.96
N GLU A 77 -3.64 -9.84 -10.96
CA GLU A 77 -4.82 -10.18 -11.77
C GLU A 77 -6.07 -9.38 -11.40
N HIS A 78 -6.22 -9.03 -10.12
CA HIS A 78 -7.39 -8.29 -9.61
C HIS A 78 -7.12 -6.79 -9.47
N MET A 79 -6.01 -6.28 -10.03
CA MET A 79 -5.66 -4.87 -9.91
C MET A 79 -6.58 -4.01 -10.80
N PRO A 80 -7.16 -2.92 -10.28
CA PRO A 80 -7.92 -2.00 -11.10
C PRO A 80 -6.99 -1.23 -12.07
N ASP A 81 -7.52 -0.91 -13.25
CA ASP A 81 -6.81 -0.11 -14.25
C ASP A 81 -6.41 1.28 -13.71
N GLU A 82 -5.30 1.83 -14.22
CA GLU A 82 -4.92 3.21 -13.94
C GLU A 82 -5.73 4.15 -14.83
N GLU A 83 -6.73 4.83 -14.27
CA GLU A 83 -7.33 6.04 -14.86
C GLU A 83 -6.34 7.22 -14.89
#